data_AF-A0A844FMN2-F1
#
_entry.id   AF-A0A844FMN2-F1
#
_cell.length_a   1.000
_cell.length_b   1.000
_cell.length_c   1.000
_cell.angle_alpha   90.00
_cell.angle_beta   90.00
_cell.angle_gamma   90.00
#
_symmetry.space_group_name_H-M   'P 1'
#
loop_
_entity.id
_entity.type
_entity.pdbx_description
1 polymer ?
#
loop_
_entity_poly.entity_id
_entity_poly.type
_entity_poly.pdbx_seq_one_letter_code
_entity_poly.pdbx_strand_id
1 'polypeptide(L)'
;MKFKRLLVSMLAVGALTFGFAGQAQTASASINSDAKKKTYSGTKYLKDLLKAAGMTYNQFNSVANGKKYGSRFGYRKGVGKPEGVVVHETATPGATAWDEGRYFNNNWKTSYTYIHAVVDNTKTIQLMSTDYGVWGAGPIANKRYIQIELCEVSTRSQFVQSVANDAYYIATLLHSYNLTPSRANKNGSGTIWSHNEVSHYLGGTDHGDPDGYFAKWGYSMSKFYSLITYYYNKQAGSSSKSSSSSSSSKSSSSSSSISKSSSSSSSSKKPASQAAGAMKKRLMRNSYTYNSAGQKQSTKAIKAGSYLTVYGSAVTIGNSKFYRYGTNKYVKADSIDGTVKTLKHNAYVYSAAGSRIKTEATRKKGTRVTAYGSAVTIKGKKYYMIGFSGNTALYVKAGNFVAREVGMKKRLMRNTYTYNGRGQKVTSIAKFKAGSYLTVYGSAVTIGNTKFYRYGTNKYVKADSIDGTVKTLKHNAYVYSAAGSRIKTEATRKKWTRVTAYGSAVTIKGKKYYMIGFSGNTALYLKAGNF
;
A
#
# COMPACT_ATOMS: atom_id res chain seq x y z
N MET A 1 -81.03 14.23 4.23
CA MET A 1 -80.64 13.88 5.62
C MET A 1 -79.15 14.12 5.74
N LYS A 2 -78.57 14.90 6.65
CA LYS A 2 -79.03 15.80 7.72
C LYS A 2 -78.03 16.98 7.75
N PHE A 3 -78.56 18.18 7.89
CA PHE A 3 -77.86 19.42 8.21
C PHE A 3 -77.25 19.38 9.63
N LYS A 4 -76.18 20.16 9.88
CA LYS A 4 -76.24 21.31 10.82
C LYS A 4 -74.97 22.17 10.80
N ARG A 5 -75.22 23.49 10.74
CA ARG A 5 -74.32 24.63 10.96
C ARG A 5 -74.00 24.77 12.45
N LEU A 6 -72.86 25.40 12.82
CA LEU A 6 -72.85 26.62 13.64
C LEU A 6 -71.45 27.26 13.75
N LEU A 7 -71.44 28.59 13.61
CA LEU A 7 -70.38 29.53 13.98
C LEU A 7 -70.16 29.55 15.51
N VAL A 8 -68.98 29.98 15.98
CA VAL A 8 -68.76 31.24 16.71
C VAL A 8 -67.32 31.32 17.24
N SER A 9 -66.74 32.49 17.04
CA SER A 9 -65.46 33.09 17.44
C SER A 9 -65.24 33.24 18.95
N MET A 10 -63.97 33.20 19.41
CA MET A 10 -63.44 34.20 20.35
C MET A 10 -61.90 34.22 20.40
N LEU A 11 -61.36 35.44 20.46
CA LEU A 11 -59.95 35.78 20.60
C LEU A 11 -59.36 35.27 21.93
N ALA A 12 -58.12 34.80 21.88
CA ALA A 12 -57.16 35.00 22.97
C ALA A 12 -55.82 35.42 22.35
N VAL A 13 -55.43 36.66 22.64
CA VAL A 13 -54.15 37.25 22.28
C VAL A 13 -53.05 36.54 23.07
N GLY A 14 -52.10 35.97 22.33
CA GLY A 14 -50.93 35.29 22.89
C GLY A 14 -49.93 34.98 21.77
N ALA A 15 -49.47 36.02 21.07
CA ALA A 15 -48.38 35.88 20.12
C ALA A 15 -47.07 35.68 20.91
N LEU A 16 -46.83 34.42 21.25
CA LEU A 16 -45.52 33.88 21.60
C LEU A 16 -44.51 34.28 20.54
N THR A 17 -43.43 34.90 21.00
CA THR A 17 -42.20 35.10 20.26
C THR A 17 -41.76 33.75 19.66
N PHE A 18 -41.75 33.66 18.32
CA PHE A 18 -41.08 32.57 17.63
C PHE A 18 -39.57 32.71 17.86
N GLY A 19 -39.10 32.13 18.97
CA GLY A 19 -37.70 31.82 19.15
C GLY A 19 -37.31 30.81 18.07
N PHE A 20 -36.45 31.23 17.15
CA PHE A 20 -35.66 30.31 16.34
C PHE A 20 -34.84 29.45 17.29
N ALA A 21 -35.36 28.28 17.66
CA ALA A 21 -34.55 27.22 18.23
C ALA A 21 -33.61 26.75 17.11
N GLY A 22 -32.41 27.34 17.09
CA GLY A 22 -31.31 26.79 16.36
C GLY A 22 -31.15 25.35 16.78
N GLN A 23 -31.44 24.41 15.88
CA GLN A 23 -30.96 23.04 16.02
C GLN A 23 -29.44 23.14 16.08
N ALA A 24 -28.89 23.10 17.29
CA ALA A 24 -27.50 22.81 17.51
C ALA A 24 -27.26 21.44 16.86
N GLN A 25 -26.69 21.46 15.67
CA GLN A 25 -26.16 20.29 15.00
C GLN A 25 -25.04 19.77 15.91
N THR A 26 -25.38 18.82 16.78
CA THR A 26 -24.41 18.15 17.64
C THR A 26 -23.34 17.56 16.71
N ALA A 27 -22.12 18.09 16.82
CA ALA A 27 -20.99 17.59 16.04
C ALA A 27 -20.85 16.09 16.33
N SER A 28 -21.05 15.25 15.30
CA SER A 28 -20.89 13.80 15.45
C SER A 28 -19.52 13.52 16.08
N ALA A 29 -19.52 12.80 17.20
CA ALA A 29 -18.30 12.48 17.92
C ALA A 29 -17.27 11.85 16.97
N SER A 30 -16.00 12.28 17.08
CA SER A 30 -14.93 11.71 16.28
C SER A 30 -14.78 10.20 16.56
N ILE A 31 -14.30 9.43 15.58
CA ILE A 31 -14.02 7.99 15.77
C ILE A 31 -13.12 7.75 16.98
N ASN A 32 -12.14 8.63 17.23
CA ASN A 32 -11.26 8.53 18.39
C ASN A 32 -11.99 8.78 19.72
N SER A 33 -12.93 9.73 19.78
CA SER A 33 -13.71 9.94 21.00
C SER A 33 -14.62 8.75 21.32
N ASP A 34 -15.15 8.07 20.30
CA ASP A 34 -15.95 6.86 20.51
C ASP A 34 -15.05 5.66 20.86
N ALA A 35 -13.91 5.51 20.18
CA ALA A 35 -12.96 4.44 20.42
C ALA A 35 -12.39 4.47 21.84
N LYS A 36 -12.07 5.67 22.38
CA LYS A 36 -11.57 5.83 23.75
C LYS A 36 -12.53 5.33 24.84
N LYS A 37 -13.83 5.22 24.53
CA LYS A 37 -14.87 4.68 25.41
C LYS A 37 -14.98 3.17 25.33
N LYS A 38 -14.33 2.53 24.35
CA LYS A 38 -14.38 1.08 24.17
C LYS A 38 -13.41 0.36 25.10
N THR A 39 -13.83 -0.82 25.53
CA THR A 39 -13.01 -1.78 26.25
C THR A 39 -12.28 -2.68 25.26
N TYR A 40 -11.02 -2.99 25.56
CA TYR A 40 -10.26 -3.95 24.77
C TYR A 40 -10.92 -5.32 24.82
N SER A 41 -11.20 -5.91 23.66
CA SER A 41 -11.90 -7.20 23.59
C SER A 41 -11.04 -8.41 23.96
N GLY A 42 -9.76 -8.20 24.25
CA GLY A 42 -8.83 -9.23 24.68
C GLY A 42 -8.08 -9.92 23.54
N THR A 43 -6.93 -10.49 23.89
CA THR A 43 -6.09 -11.28 22.99
C THR A 43 -6.41 -12.76 23.16
N LYS A 44 -6.53 -13.48 22.05
CA LYS A 44 -6.54 -14.95 21.98
C LYS A 44 -5.34 -15.42 21.16
N TYR A 45 -4.96 -16.68 21.30
CA TYR A 45 -3.89 -17.28 20.52
C TYR A 45 -4.47 -18.25 19.49
N LEU A 46 -4.02 -18.14 18.24
CA LEU A 46 -4.52 -18.96 17.14
C LEU A 46 -4.36 -20.45 17.43
N LYS A 47 -3.23 -20.86 18.05
CA LYS A 47 -2.97 -22.24 18.43
C LYS A 47 -4.07 -22.81 19.33
N ASP A 48 -4.52 -22.03 20.31
CA ASP A 48 -5.54 -22.46 21.27
C ASP A 48 -6.92 -22.51 20.62
N LEU A 49 -7.24 -21.52 19.78
CA LEU A 49 -8.49 -21.50 19.03
C LEU A 49 -8.59 -22.67 18.03
N LEU A 50 -7.50 -23.00 17.33
CA LEU A 50 -7.45 -24.16 16.44
C LEU A 50 -7.59 -25.46 17.22
N LYS A 51 -6.89 -25.60 18.35
CA LYS A 51 -7.02 -26.78 19.23
C LYS A 51 -8.47 -26.96 19.70
N ALA A 52 -9.10 -25.88 20.16
CA ALA A 52 -10.51 -25.91 20.59
C ALA A 52 -11.47 -26.27 19.45
N ALA A 53 -11.11 -25.93 18.21
CA ALA A 53 -11.89 -26.24 17.01
C ALA A 53 -11.53 -27.60 16.37
N GLY A 54 -10.69 -28.43 17.00
CA GLY A 54 -10.24 -29.72 16.45
C GLY A 54 -9.34 -29.60 15.21
N MET A 55 -8.68 -28.45 15.01
CA MET A 55 -7.85 -28.15 13.84
C MET A 55 -6.36 -28.15 14.19
N THR A 56 -5.52 -28.46 13.20
CA THR A 56 -4.06 -28.44 13.37
C THR A 56 -3.48 -27.04 13.25
N TYR A 57 -2.68 -26.64 14.25
CA TYR A 57 -1.84 -25.46 14.15
C TYR A 57 -0.60 -25.76 13.29
N ASN A 58 -0.54 -25.14 12.13
CA ASN A 58 0.44 -25.39 11.08
C ASN A 58 1.79 -24.71 11.31
N GLN A 59 2.12 -24.39 12.57
CA GLN A 59 3.39 -23.84 13.07
C GLN A 59 4.11 -22.88 12.11
N PHE A 60 3.96 -21.57 12.31
CA PHE A 60 4.67 -20.60 11.48
C PHE A 60 6.20 -20.67 11.64
N ASN A 61 6.88 -20.90 10.52
CA ASN A 61 8.34 -20.87 10.39
C ASN A 61 9.09 -21.75 11.42
N SER A 62 8.52 -22.92 11.71
CA SER A 62 9.22 -24.07 12.31
C SER A 62 8.95 -25.36 11.52
N VAL A 63 9.64 -26.45 11.90
CA VAL A 63 9.56 -27.74 11.21
C VAL A 63 8.14 -28.30 11.34
N ALA A 64 7.43 -28.43 10.22
CA ALA A 64 6.12 -29.07 10.18
C ALA A 64 6.25 -30.38 9.37
N ASN A 65 5.91 -31.52 9.99
CA ASN A 65 5.92 -32.85 9.39
C ASN A 65 7.25 -33.23 8.71
N GLY A 66 8.38 -33.05 9.41
CA GLY A 66 9.72 -33.44 8.90
C GLY A 66 10.25 -32.62 7.72
N LYS A 67 9.47 -31.69 7.14
CA LYS A 67 9.92 -30.75 6.10
C LYS A 67 10.34 -29.42 6.74
N LYS A 68 11.59 -29.03 6.50
CA LYS A 68 12.20 -27.79 7.03
C LYS A 68 11.74 -26.60 6.17
N TYR A 69 10.70 -25.88 6.61
CA TYR A 69 10.14 -24.70 5.91
C TYR A 69 10.87 -23.38 6.25
N GLY A 70 12.01 -23.46 6.95
CA GLY A 70 12.78 -22.33 7.47
C GLY A 70 12.95 -22.42 8.98
N SER A 71 13.99 -21.77 9.52
CA SER A 71 14.10 -21.49 10.96
C SER A 71 13.50 -20.12 11.24
N ARG A 72 12.81 -19.97 12.38
CA ARG A 72 12.48 -18.66 12.95
C ARG A 72 13.68 -17.72 12.84
N PHE A 73 13.44 -16.48 12.45
CA PHE A 73 14.50 -15.50 12.31
C PHE A 73 14.26 -14.33 13.27
N GLY A 74 15.32 -13.90 13.96
CA GLY A 74 15.28 -12.67 14.74
C GLY A 74 15.22 -11.44 13.84
N TYR A 75 14.84 -10.32 14.44
CA TYR A 75 14.96 -9.01 13.83
C TYR A 75 16.43 -8.69 13.54
N ARG A 76 16.71 -7.61 12.79
CA ARG A 76 18.07 -7.20 12.45
C ARG A 76 18.93 -6.84 13.66
N LYS A 77 18.29 -6.56 14.81
CA LYS A 77 18.95 -6.31 16.09
C LYS A 77 19.05 -7.57 16.97
N GLY A 78 18.43 -8.70 16.56
CA GLY A 78 18.36 -9.94 17.32
C GLY A 78 16.93 -10.38 17.61
N VAL A 79 16.79 -11.58 18.21
CA VAL A 79 15.52 -12.09 18.73
C VAL A 79 15.04 -11.17 19.87
N GLY A 80 13.74 -10.91 19.94
CA GLY A 80 13.12 -10.06 20.97
C GLY A 80 13.44 -8.57 20.84
N LYS A 81 14.02 -8.14 19.71
CA LYS A 81 14.41 -6.73 19.47
C LYS A 81 13.72 -6.12 18.24
N PRO A 82 12.38 -6.07 18.21
CA PRO A 82 11.67 -5.28 17.20
C PRO A 82 11.97 -3.79 17.38
N GLU A 83 11.78 -3.04 16.30
CA GLU A 83 11.94 -1.58 16.26
C GLU A 83 10.60 -0.85 16.20
N GLY A 84 9.48 -1.59 16.26
CA GLY A 84 8.13 -1.04 16.13
C GLY A 84 7.14 -2.02 15.51
N VAL A 85 6.04 -1.46 15.00
CA VAL A 85 4.92 -2.17 14.37
C VAL A 85 4.65 -1.62 12.96
N VAL A 86 4.16 -2.49 12.07
CA VAL A 86 3.50 -2.15 10.80
C VAL A 86 2.02 -2.50 10.94
N VAL A 87 1.18 -1.51 10.65
CA VAL A 87 -0.27 -1.60 10.60
C VAL A 87 -0.67 -1.93 9.16
N HIS A 88 -1.47 -2.98 9.02
CA HIS A 88 -2.01 -3.47 7.77
C HIS A 88 -3.55 -3.43 7.78
N GLU A 89 -4.16 -3.67 6.62
CA GLU A 89 -5.55 -4.12 6.56
C GLU A 89 -5.69 -5.41 5.75
N THR A 90 -6.74 -6.19 6.00
CA THR A 90 -6.80 -7.53 5.41
C THR A 90 -7.13 -7.54 3.92
N ALA A 91 -7.63 -6.42 3.38
CA ALA A 91 -8.23 -6.32 2.05
C ALA A 91 -9.35 -7.36 1.77
N THR A 92 -9.94 -7.92 2.82
CA THR A 92 -11.01 -8.93 2.78
C THR A 92 -12.23 -8.44 3.56
N PRO A 93 -13.13 -7.66 2.93
CA PRO A 93 -14.33 -7.16 3.60
C PRO A 93 -15.18 -8.28 4.22
N GLY A 94 -15.49 -8.13 5.51
CA GLY A 94 -16.37 -9.05 6.25
C GLY A 94 -15.69 -10.29 6.84
N ALA A 95 -14.40 -10.54 6.54
CA ALA A 95 -13.66 -11.63 7.18
C ALA A 95 -13.34 -11.29 8.64
N THR A 96 -13.58 -12.23 9.54
CA THR A 96 -13.24 -12.10 10.96
C THR A 96 -11.75 -12.36 11.19
N ALA A 97 -11.23 -11.99 12.36
CA ALA A 97 -9.86 -12.33 12.74
C ALA A 97 -9.64 -13.85 12.77
N TRP A 98 -10.70 -14.63 13.03
CA TRP A 98 -10.67 -16.08 12.99
C TRP A 98 -10.55 -16.63 11.56
N ASP A 99 -11.27 -16.03 10.61
CA ASP A 99 -11.17 -16.39 9.19
C ASP A 99 -9.76 -16.16 8.65
N GLU A 100 -9.22 -14.96 8.92
CA GLU A 100 -7.87 -14.57 8.51
C GLU A 100 -6.79 -15.38 9.23
N GLY A 101 -6.94 -15.61 10.54
CA GLY A 101 -6.06 -16.45 11.33
C GLY A 101 -5.95 -17.86 10.77
N ARG A 102 -7.08 -18.49 10.43
CA ARG A 102 -7.10 -19.80 9.76
C ARG A 102 -6.53 -19.73 8.35
N TYR A 103 -6.83 -18.68 7.60
CA TYR A 103 -6.29 -18.49 6.25
C TYR A 103 -4.76 -18.47 6.29
N PHE A 104 -4.14 -17.67 7.17
CA PHE A 104 -2.71 -17.68 7.36
C PHE A 104 -2.22 -19.05 7.83
N ASN A 105 -2.85 -19.69 8.82
CA ASN A 105 -2.50 -21.03 9.28
C ASN A 105 -2.43 -22.05 8.13
N ASN A 106 -3.40 -22.02 7.23
CA ASN A 106 -3.53 -23.02 6.18
C ASN A 106 -2.63 -22.72 4.98
N ASN A 107 -2.42 -21.44 4.68
CA ASN A 107 -1.81 -21.02 3.42
C ASN A 107 -0.37 -20.53 3.54
N TRP A 108 0.13 -20.20 4.74
CA TRP A 108 1.47 -19.59 4.87
C TRP A 108 2.60 -20.43 4.27
N LYS A 109 2.48 -21.76 4.30
CA LYS A 109 3.48 -22.70 3.72
C LYS A 109 3.59 -22.56 2.20
N THR A 110 2.48 -22.23 1.54
CA THR A 110 2.39 -22.08 0.08
C THR A 110 2.58 -20.63 -0.34
N SER A 111 1.97 -19.71 0.39
CA SER A 111 1.97 -18.27 0.09
C SER A 111 3.21 -17.55 0.61
N TYR A 112 4.02 -18.20 1.46
CA TYR A 112 5.19 -17.62 2.12
C TYR A 112 4.90 -16.26 2.76
N THR A 113 3.71 -16.12 3.33
CA THR A 113 3.26 -14.92 4.01
C THR A 113 2.44 -15.27 5.23
N TYR A 114 2.70 -14.55 6.30
CA TYR A 114 1.98 -14.56 7.55
C TYR A 114 2.43 -13.37 8.37
N ILE A 115 1.64 -13.05 9.39
CA ILE A 115 1.78 -11.87 10.24
C ILE A 115 1.82 -12.29 11.72
N HIS A 116 1.91 -11.33 12.63
CA HIS A 116 1.94 -11.62 14.06
C HIS A 116 0.56 -11.73 14.67
N ALA A 117 -0.36 -10.82 14.32
CA ALA A 117 -1.72 -10.82 14.85
C ALA A 117 -2.73 -10.27 13.83
N VAL A 118 -3.97 -10.75 13.92
CA VAL A 118 -5.13 -10.17 13.23
C VAL A 118 -6.10 -9.61 14.26
N VAL A 119 -6.67 -8.44 14.00
CA VAL A 119 -7.58 -7.73 14.90
C VAL A 119 -8.90 -7.48 14.19
N ASP A 120 -10.01 -7.82 14.84
CA ASP A 120 -11.36 -7.42 14.42
C ASP A 120 -12.08 -6.65 15.54
N ASN A 121 -13.36 -6.36 15.32
CA ASN A 121 -14.21 -5.64 16.27
C ASN A 121 -14.61 -6.46 17.51
N THR A 122 -14.17 -7.71 17.65
CA THR A 122 -14.56 -8.61 18.74
C THR A 122 -13.38 -9.24 19.46
N LYS A 123 -12.18 -9.28 18.86
CA LYS A 123 -10.98 -9.86 19.46
C LYS A 123 -9.71 -9.49 18.68
N THR A 124 -8.57 -9.67 19.34
CA THR A 124 -7.26 -9.82 18.69
C THR A 124 -6.87 -11.30 18.72
N ILE A 125 -6.39 -11.84 17.61
CA ILE A 125 -5.82 -13.19 17.55
C ILE A 125 -4.34 -13.06 17.22
N GLN A 126 -3.47 -13.51 18.13
CA GLN A 126 -2.04 -13.61 17.89
C GLN A 126 -1.72 -14.97 17.26
N LEU A 127 -1.05 -14.93 16.11
CA LEU A 127 -0.71 -16.07 15.27
C LEU A 127 0.69 -16.59 15.58
N MET A 128 1.62 -15.67 15.87
CA MET A 128 3.05 -15.96 16.05
C MET A 128 3.64 -15.11 17.18
N SER A 129 4.71 -15.61 17.83
CA SER A 129 5.47 -14.83 18.82
C SER A 129 6.08 -13.59 18.16
N THR A 130 5.97 -12.46 18.87
CA THR A 130 6.49 -11.15 18.45
C THR A 130 8.00 -10.99 18.64
N ASP A 131 8.70 -11.98 19.19
CA ASP A 131 10.16 -11.95 19.34
C ASP A 131 10.90 -12.28 18.03
N TYR A 132 10.17 -12.79 17.04
CA TYR A 132 10.71 -13.22 15.76
C TYR A 132 9.99 -12.51 14.63
N GLY A 133 10.69 -12.25 13.53
CA GLY A 133 10.07 -11.64 12.36
C GLY A 133 9.12 -12.59 11.63
N VAL A 134 8.24 -11.98 10.83
CA VAL A 134 7.24 -12.64 9.96
C VAL A 134 7.38 -12.19 8.51
N TRP A 135 6.52 -12.66 7.62
CA TRP A 135 6.60 -12.40 6.17
C TRP A 135 5.37 -11.64 5.63
N GLY A 136 5.08 -10.44 6.12
CA GLY A 136 3.90 -9.66 5.68
C GLY A 136 4.17 -8.26 5.11
N ALA A 137 5.34 -7.66 5.34
CA ALA A 137 5.61 -6.26 4.94
C ALA A 137 6.88 -6.08 4.07
N GLY A 138 7.29 -7.15 3.38
CA GLY A 138 8.53 -7.16 2.61
C GLY A 138 9.80 -7.29 3.46
N PRO A 139 10.93 -7.69 2.86
CA PRO A 139 12.10 -8.19 3.59
C PRO A 139 12.76 -7.17 4.52
N ILE A 140 12.66 -5.87 4.21
CA ILE A 140 13.25 -4.81 5.02
C ILE A 140 12.45 -4.62 6.31
N ALA A 141 11.13 -4.48 6.22
CA ALA A 141 10.27 -4.35 7.39
C ALA A 141 10.13 -5.65 8.18
N ASN A 142 10.15 -6.82 7.52
CA ASN A 142 10.11 -8.14 8.17
C ASN A 142 11.24 -8.31 9.21
N LYS A 143 12.41 -7.68 8.97
CA LYS A 143 13.55 -7.71 9.88
C LYS A 143 13.52 -6.60 10.94
N ARG A 144 12.47 -5.79 10.99
CA ARG A 144 12.42 -4.61 11.86
C ARG A 144 11.17 -4.54 12.70
N TYR A 145 10.02 -4.98 12.19
CA TYR A 145 8.74 -4.62 12.79
C TYR A 145 7.83 -5.82 13.00
N ILE A 146 7.07 -5.74 14.09
CA ILE A 146 5.88 -6.55 14.31
C ILE A 146 4.83 -6.14 13.25
N GLN A 147 3.93 -7.06 12.86
CA GLN A 147 3.01 -6.84 11.74
C GLN A 147 1.62 -7.31 12.12
N ILE A 148 0.65 -6.39 12.03
CA ILE A 148 -0.70 -6.56 12.56
C ILE A 148 -1.70 -6.20 11.47
N GLU A 149 -2.62 -7.13 11.22
CA GLU A 149 -3.71 -6.99 10.24
C GLU A 149 -4.99 -6.52 10.91
N LEU A 150 -5.57 -5.42 10.43
CA LEU A 150 -6.90 -4.98 10.85
C LEU A 150 -7.97 -5.47 9.84
N CYS A 151 -8.95 -6.23 10.32
CA CYS A 151 -10.06 -6.70 9.50
C CYS A 151 -10.92 -5.55 8.94
N GLU A 152 -11.32 -5.69 7.67
CA GLU A 152 -12.28 -4.79 7.03
C GLU A 152 -13.72 -5.08 7.50
N VAL A 153 -14.32 -4.16 8.26
CA VAL A 153 -15.69 -4.27 8.81
C VAL A 153 -16.69 -3.44 8.01
N SER A 154 -17.99 -3.63 8.26
CA SER A 154 -19.06 -3.04 7.45
C SER A 154 -19.83 -1.90 8.13
N THR A 155 -19.68 -1.71 9.44
CA THR A 155 -20.41 -0.67 10.19
C THR A 155 -19.48 0.23 10.98
N ARG A 156 -19.90 1.48 11.23
CA ARG A 156 -19.11 2.44 12.01
C ARG A 156 -18.83 1.94 13.43
N SER A 157 -19.82 1.31 14.08
CA SER A 157 -19.65 0.77 15.44
C SER A 157 -18.58 -0.32 15.48
N GLN A 158 -18.60 -1.23 14.49
CA GLN A 158 -17.54 -2.23 14.34
C GLN A 158 -16.18 -1.58 14.07
N PHE A 159 -16.11 -0.56 13.21
CA PHE A 159 -14.85 0.12 12.88
C PHE A 159 -14.26 0.80 14.10
N VAL A 160 -15.09 1.52 14.88
CA VAL A 160 -14.69 2.15 16.14
C VAL A 160 -14.13 1.12 17.11
N GLN A 161 -14.79 -0.03 17.26
CA GLN A 161 -14.32 -1.08 18.15
C GLN A 161 -13.04 -1.77 17.64
N SER A 162 -12.92 -2.01 16.32
CA SER A 162 -11.75 -2.67 15.74
C SER A 162 -10.50 -1.81 15.87
N VAL A 163 -10.58 -0.49 15.59
CA VAL A 163 -9.42 0.41 15.79
C VAL A 163 -9.11 0.62 17.27
N ALA A 164 -10.09 0.53 18.17
CA ALA A 164 -9.82 0.53 19.62
C ALA A 164 -9.04 -0.71 20.04
N ASN A 165 -9.43 -1.89 19.53
CA ASN A 165 -8.74 -3.15 19.80
C ASN A 165 -7.30 -3.12 19.28
N ASP A 166 -7.11 -2.67 18.05
CA ASP A 166 -5.80 -2.65 17.40
C ASP A 166 -4.86 -1.64 18.08
N ALA A 167 -5.36 -0.42 18.35
CA ALA A 167 -4.57 0.60 19.03
C ALA A 167 -4.16 0.19 20.45
N TYR A 168 -5.05 -0.48 21.20
CA TYR A 168 -4.73 -1.01 22.52
C TYR A 168 -3.66 -2.09 22.46
N TYR A 169 -3.79 -3.05 21.53
CA TYR A 169 -2.83 -4.13 21.36
C TYR A 169 -1.44 -3.61 20.94
N ILE A 170 -1.39 -2.68 19.99
CA ILE A 170 -0.15 -2.01 19.58
C ILE A 170 0.49 -1.28 20.76
N ALA A 171 -0.29 -0.54 21.55
CA ALA A 171 0.22 0.15 22.74
C ALA A 171 0.86 -0.82 23.74
N THR A 172 0.24 -1.99 23.95
CA THR A 172 0.78 -3.04 24.83
C THR A 172 2.12 -3.57 24.29
N LEU A 173 2.22 -3.85 22.99
CA LEU A 173 3.47 -4.30 22.37
C LEU A 173 4.59 -3.26 22.50
N LEU A 174 4.27 -1.98 22.31
CA LEU A 174 5.25 -0.91 22.46
C LEU A 174 5.80 -0.85 23.89
N HIS A 175 4.95 -1.01 24.92
CA HIS A 175 5.41 -1.15 26.31
C HIS A 175 6.27 -2.40 26.52
N SER A 176 5.81 -3.57 26.05
CA SER A 176 6.52 -4.84 26.23
C SER A 176 7.94 -4.85 25.66
N TYR A 177 8.20 -4.07 24.61
CA TYR A 177 9.52 -3.94 23.98
C TYR A 177 10.24 -2.63 24.32
N ASN A 178 9.71 -1.84 25.26
CA ASN A 178 10.26 -0.54 25.67
C ASN A 178 10.48 0.44 24.49
N LEU A 179 9.46 0.57 23.63
CA LEU A 179 9.45 1.39 22.42
C LEU A 179 8.51 2.58 22.58
N THR A 180 9.02 3.81 22.43
CA THR A 180 8.20 5.02 22.47
C THR A 180 7.38 5.20 21.17
N PRO A 181 6.07 5.52 21.23
CA PRO A 181 5.26 5.78 20.05
C PRO A 181 5.80 6.93 19.18
N SER A 182 6.18 6.62 17.94
CA SER A 182 6.63 7.61 16.96
C SER A 182 6.23 7.21 15.55
N ARG A 183 5.79 8.18 14.74
CA ARG A 183 5.45 7.92 13.34
C ARG A 183 6.68 7.60 12.51
N ALA A 184 6.47 6.74 11.52
CA ALA A 184 7.40 6.53 10.42
C ALA A 184 7.82 7.84 9.76
N ASN A 185 9.07 7.92 9.34
CA ASN A 185 9.59 9.05 8.57
C ASN A 185 10.45 8.60 7.40
N LYS A 186 10.72 9.54 6.49
CA LYS A 186 11.50 9.33 5.26
C LYS A 186 12.94 8.86 5.48
N ASN A 187 13.48 9.02 6.70
CA ASN A 187 14.83 8.57 7.05
C ASN A 187 14.83 7.12 7.54
N GLY A 188 13.68 6.42 7.49
CA GLY A 188 13.59 5.03 7.91
C GLY A 188 13.46 4.84 9.42
N SER A 189 13.12 5.90 10.17
CA SER A 189 12.96 5.87 11.63
C SER A 189 11.49 6.00 12.04
N GLY A 190 11.16 5.52 13.24
CA GLY A 190 9.79 5.49 13.78
C GLY A 190 9.42 4.09 14.29
N THR A 191 8.46 4.03 15.21
CA THR A 191 7.98 2.78 15.83
C THR A 191 6.58 2.38 15.38
N ILE A 192 5.86 3.24 14.65
CA ILE A 192 4.51 2.98 14.13
C ILE A 192 4.48 3.33 12.64
N TRP A 193 4.35 2.29 11.83
CA TRP A 193 4.37 2.33 10.37
C TRP A 193 3.04 1.88 9.80
N SER A 194 2.60 2.47 8.70
CA SER A 194 1.69 1.80 7.76
C SER A 194 2.51 0.98 6.77
N HIS A 195 1.90 -0.01 6.14
CA HIS A 195 2.53 -0.71 5.03
C HIS A 195 2.81 0.22 3.84
N ASN A 196 1.94 1.21 3.61
CA ASN A 196 2.19 2.28 2.63
C ASN A 196 3.49 3.06 2.91
N GLU A 197 3.74 3.42 4.17
CA GLU A 197 4.98 4.09 4.57
C GLU A 197 6.20 3.17 4.46
N VAL A 198 6.04 1.88 4.74
CA VAL A 198 7.09 0.89 4.45
C VAL A 198 7.40 0.90 2.96
N SER A 199 6.39 0.81 2.09
CA SER A 199 6.55 0.88 0.63
C SER A 199 7.30 2.15 0.19
N HIS A 200 6.96 3.30 0.79
CA HIS A 200 7.51 4.59 0.41
C HIS A 200 8.89 4.92 0.97
N TYR A 201 9.17 4.57 2.23
CA TYR A 201 10.40 4.98 2.90
C TYR A 201 11.43 3.86 3.03
N LEU A 202 11.00 2.59 3.03
CA LEU A 202 11.89 1.44 3.15
C LEU A 202 11.99 0.64 1.86
N GLY A 203 10.89 0.51 1.12
CA GLY A 203 10.78 -0.34 -0.05
C GLY A 203 10.74 -1.83 0.30
N GLY A 204 10.84 -2.69 -0.73
CA GLY A 204 10.72 -4.15 -0.58
C GLY A 204 9.28 -4.68 -0.57
N THR A 205 8.31 -3.77 -0.63
CA THR A 205 6.87 -4.00 -0.82
C THR A 205 6.28 -2.80 -1.58
N ASP A 206 5.09 -2.95 -2.16
CA ASP A 206 4.39 -1.91 -2.92
C ASP A 206 2.92 -1.76 -2.50
N HIS A 207 2.56 -2.29 -1.33
CA HIS A 207 1.21 -2.17 -0.82
C HIS A 207 0.95 -0.78 -0.22
N GLY A 208 -0.31 -0.35 -0.26
CA GLY A 208 -0.77 0.98 0.16
C GLY A 208 -1.63 0.98 1.43
N ASP A 209 -1.65 -0.12 2.16
CA ASP A 209 -2.46 -0.30 3.36
C ASP A 209 -1.89 0.40 4.60
N PRO A 210 -2.74 0.79 5.57
CA PRO A 210 -4.20 0.70 5.60
C PRO A 210 -4.89 1.98 5.09
N ASP A 211 -4.16 2.86 4.38
CA ASP A 211 -4.60 4.23 4.08
C ASP A 211 -5.94 4.27 3.32
N GLY A 212 -6.11 3.36 2.36
CA GLY A 212 -7.34 3.24 1.58
C GLY A 212 -8.54 2.84 2.42
N TYR A 213 -8.38 1.87 3.32
CA TYR A 213 -9.44 1.44 4.22
C TYR A 213 -9.78 2.50 5.26
N PHE A 214 -8.80 3.13 5.88
CA PHE A 214 -9.02 4.23 6.82
C PHE A 214 -9.75 5.41 6.16
N ALA A 215 -9.42 5.74 4.92
CA ALA A 215 -10.10 6.81 4.19
C ALA A 215 -11.60 6.54 4.00
N LYS A 216 -12.05 5.27 3.85
CA LYS A 216 -13.49 4.92 3.77
C LYS A 216 -14.29 5.39 4.99
N TRP A 217 -13.64 5.50 6.15
CA TRP A 217 -14.23 5.89 7.42
C TRP A 217 -13.99 7.36 7.79
N GLY A 218 -13.39 8.16 6.89
CA GLY A 218 -12.92 9.50 7.24
C GLY A 218 -11.81 9.47 8.31
N TYR A 219 -11.07 8.35 8.37
CA TYR A 219 -9.99 8.09 9.31
C TYR A 219 -8.63 8.20 8.62
N SER A 220 -7.53 8.07 9.36
CA SER A 220 -6.17 8.10 8.80
C SER A 220 -5.17 7.51 9.76
N MET A 221 -3.97 7.16 9.27
CA MET A 221 -2.86 6.75 10.13
C MET A 221 -2.47 7.79 11.17
N SER A 222 -2.65 9.09 10.89
CA SER A 222 -2.42 10.14 11.88
C SER A 222 -3.43 10.07 13.03
N LYS A 223 -4.72 9.84 12.72
CA LYS A 223 -5.76 9.68 13.75
C LYS A 223 -5.58 8.38 14.52
N PHE A 224 -5.16 7.31 13.84
CA PHE A 224 -4.86 6.03 14.47
C PHE A 224 -3.66 6.11 15.42
N TYR A 225 -2.59 6.79 15.00
CA TYR A 225 -1.45 7.09 15.86
C TYR A 225 -1.86 7.83 17.14
N SER A 226 -2.72 8.85 17.04
CA SER A 226 -3.23 9.54 18.23
C SER A 226 -4.00 8.60 19.18
N LEU A 227 -4.69 7.59 18.64
CA LEU A 227 -5.38 6.58 19.45
C LEU A 227 -4.40 5.61 20.11
N ILE A 228 -3.37 5.15 19.39
CA ILE A 228 -2.28 4.33 19.93
C ILE A 228 -1.59 5.08 21.08
N THR A 229 -1.18 6.34 20.86
CA THR A 229 -0.52 7.16 21.89
C THR A 229 -1.41 7.35 23.12
N TYR A 230 -2.72 7.53 22.93
CA TYR A 230 -3.65 7.59 24.05
C TYR A 230 -3.64 6.31 24.89
N TYR A 231 -3.76 5.13 24.26
CA TYR A 231 -3.73 3.86 25.00
C TYR A 231 -2.36 3.57 25.60
N TYR A 232 -1.27 3.93 24.93
CA TYR A 232 0.08 3.82 25.47
C TYR A 232 0.23 4.63 26.76
N ASN A 233 -0.17 5.89 26.75
CA ASN A 233 -0.11 6.75 27.95
C ASN A 233 -1.07 6.25 29.05
N LYS A 234 -2.26 5.78 28.68
CA LYS A 234 -3.23 5.21 29.62
C LYS A 234 -2.67 3.97 30.33
N GLN A 235 -2.03 3.06 29.59
CA GLN A 235 -1.40 1.86 30.14
C GLN A 235 -0.23 2.21 31.06
N ALA A 236 0.58 3.22 30.71
CA ALA A 236 1.67 3.72 31.56
C ALA A 236 1.17 4.28 32.91
N GLY A 237 0.05 5.00 32.90
CA GLY A 237 -0.60 5.50 34.12
C GLY A 237 -1.27 4.42 34.96
N SER A 238 -1.60 3.27 34.38
CA SER A 238 -2.06 2.09 35.13
C SER A 238 -0.90 1.36 35.82
N SER A 239 0.30 1.36 35.22
CA SER A 239 1.51 0.81 35.86
C SER A 239 2.08 1.67 37.00
N SER A 240 1.82 2.99 37.02
CA SER A 240 2.22 3.88 38.13
C SER A 240 1.23 3.89 39.31
N LYS A 241 0.07 3.24 39.18
CA LYS A 241 -0.95 3.10 40.24
C LYS A 241 -0.90 1.75 40.96
N SER A 242 0.06 0.89 40.63
CA SER A 242 0.27 -0.42 41.28
C SER A 242 1.43 -0.41 42.30
N SER A 243 1.97 0.76 42.65
CA SER A 243 3.05 0.91 43.64
C SER A 243 2.65 1.90 44.75
N SER A 244 1.54 1.64 45.44
CA SER A 244 1.25 2.26 46.73
C SER A 244 0.09 1.55 47.43
N SER A 245 0.39 0.57 48.28
CA SER A 245 -0.25 0.35 49.59
C SER A 245 0.02 -1.07 50.11
N SER A 246 0.97 -1.21 51.04
CA SER A 246 0.74 -1.85 52.34
C SER A 246 2.07 -1.94 53.11
N SER A 247 2.25 -0.99 54.01
CA SER A 247 3.27 -0.95 55.06
C SER A 247 2.83 -1.74 56.29
N SER A 248 3.73 -2.55 56.86
CA SER A 248 3.94 -2.88 58.29
C SER A 248 4.59 -4.28 58.38
N SER A 249 5.59 -4.63 59.18
CA SER A 249 6.40 -3.94 60.20
C SER A 249 7.38 -4.99 60.78
N LYS A 250 8.66 -4.62 61.03
CA LYS A 250 9.67 -5.26 61.93
C LYS A 250 10.02 -6.75 61.64
N SER A 251 11.24 -7.27 61.81
CA SER A 251 12.36 -6.96 62.69
C SER A 251 13.66 -7.60 62.16
N SER A 252 14.79 -6.96 62.50
CA SER A 252 16.15 -7.48 62.74
C SER A 252 16.55 -8.89 62.26
N SER A 253 17.65 -8.99 61.52
CA SER A 253 18.97 -9.37 62.09
C SER A 253 20.07 -9.49 61.01
N SER A 254 21.13 -8.71 61.24
CA SER A 254 22.56 -8.97 61.06
C SER A 254 23.12 -9.92 59.97
N SER A 255 24.23 -9.39 59.43
CA SER A 255 25.50 -10.06 59.07
C SER A 255 25.54 -10.88 57.78
N SER A 256 26.59 -10.87 56.97
CA SER A 256 27.73 -9.99 56.68
C SER A 256 28.58 -10.75 55.66
N SER A 257 29.42 -10.01 54.92
CA SER A 257 30.64 -10.45 54.22
C SER A 257 30.45 -11.18 52.87
N ILE A 258 30.76 -10.52 51.73
CA ILE A 258 32.09 -10.37 51.07
C ILE A 258 32.44 -11.66 50.31
N SER A 259 32.56 -11.70 48.98
CA SER A 259 33.64 -11.09 48.17
C SER A 259 33.33 -11.32 46.67
N LYS A 260 33.40 -10.28 45.81
CA LYS A 260 34.53 -9.92 44.90
C LYS A 260 34.86 -11.00 43.85
N SER A 261 34.51 -10.77 42.57
CA SER A 261 35.35 -10.14 41.52
C SER A 261 36.07 -11.21 40.69
N SER A 262 36.29 -11.15 39.37
CA SER A 262 36.07 -10.16 38.32
C SER A 262 36.52 -10.78 36.98
N SER A 263 36.16 -10.11 35.87
CA SER A 263 36.95 -9.91 34.63
C SER A 263 37.26 -11.15 33.75
N SER A 264 36.61 -11.31 32.59
CA SER A 264 36.77 -10.59 31.30
C SER A 264 37.88 -11.17 30.38
N SER A 265 37.53 -11.43 29.12
CA SER A 265 38.23 -10.89 27.93
C SER A 265 37.72 -11.50 26.62
N SER A 266 37.71 -10.64 25.61
CA SER A 266 37.33 -10.81 24.22
C SER A 266 38.38 -11.54 23.37
N SER A 267 37.98 -12.20 22.28
CA SER A 267 38.64 -12.00 20.98
C SER A 267 37.79 -12.48 19.79
N SER A 268 38.02 -11.78 18.68
CA SER A 268 37.31 -11.75 17.40
C SER A 268 37.76 -12.81 16.39
N LYS A 269 36.84 -13.32 15.56
CA LYS A 269 37.14 -13.76 14.17
C LYS A 269 35.89 -13.81 13.27
N LYS A 270 35.98 -13.17 12.10
CA LYS A 270 35.20 -13.36 10.86
C LYS A 270 36.27 -13.64 9.78
N PRO A 271 36.12 -14.55 8.77
CA PRO A 271 34.99 -14.61 7.84
C PRO A 271 34.54 -15.99 7.29
N ALA A 272 33.23 -16.12 7.01
CA ALA A 272 32.72 -16.91 5.89
C ALA A 272 31.33 -16.40 5.47
N SER A 273 31.08 -16.42 4.16
CA SER A 273 29.86 -15.95 3.49
C SER A 273 28.99 -17.14 3.03
N GLN A 274 27.70 -16.89 2.77
CA GLN A 274 26.58 -17.83 2.40
C GLN A 274 25.82 -18.42 3.60
N ALA A 275 24.48 -18.58 3.58
CA ALA A 275 23.58 -18.78 2.45
C ALA A 275 22.23 -18.05 2.57
N ALA A 276 21.78 -17.45 1.46
CA ALA A 276 20.38 -17.07 1.24
C ALA A 276 19.58 -18.35 0.93
N GLY A 277 18.45 -18.56 1.60
CA GLY A 277 17.67 -19.81 1.50
C GLY A 277 17.33 -20.21 0.07
N ALA A 278 17.63 -21.46 -0.28
CA ALA A 278 17.37 -22.04 -1.59
C ALA A 278 15.92 -22.59 -1.66
N MET A 279 15.20 -22.34 -2.75
CA MET A 279 13.82 -22.80 -2.98
C MET A 279 13.63 -23.26 -4.44
N LYS A 280 12.90 -24.35 -4.65
CA LYS A 280 12.63 -24.89 -6.00
C LYS A 280 11.38 -24.23 -6.58
N LYS A 281 11.51 -23.45 -7.64
CA LYS A 281 10.43 -22.75 -8.34
C LYS A 281 10.22 -23.35 -9.73
N ARG A 282 8.98 -23.65 -10.10
CA ARG A 282 8.64 -24.04 -11.47
C ARG A 282 8.62 -22.80 -12.34
N LEU A 283 9.35 -22.85 -13.43
CA LEU A 283 9.36 -21.81 -14.43
C LEU A 283 8.09 -21.94 -15.27
N MET A 284 7.24 -20.92 -15.19
CA MET A 284 5.98 -20.88 -15.90
C MET A 284 6.22 -20.55 -17.37
N ARG A 285 7.15 -19.65 -17.69
CA ARG A 285 7.45 -19.23 -19.07
C ARG A 285 8.90 -19.47 -19.44
N ASN A 286 9.19 -19.68 -20.72
CA ASN A 286 10.57 -19.68 -21.18
C ASN A 286 11.25 -18.37 -20.72
N SER A 287 12.40 -18.51 -20.07
CA SER A 287 13.19 -17.37 -19.60
C SER A 287 14.65 -17.56 -19.95
N TYR A 288 15.34 -16.44 -20.12
CA TYR A 288 16.78 -16.42 -20.30
C TYR A 288 17.49 -16.25 -18.96
N THR A 289 18.79 -16.52 -18.97
CA THR A 289 19.70 -16.16 -17.90
C THR A 289 20.11 -14.70 -18.03
N TYR A 290 20.18 -14.00 -16.90
CA TYR A 290 20.66 -12.62 -16.80
C TYR A 290 21.80 -12.56 -15.79
N ASN A 291 22.70 -11.59 -15.92
CA ASN A 291 23.71 -11.29 -14.92
C ASN A 291 23.17 -10.33 -13.84
N SER A 292 24.01 -9.99 -12.86
CA SER A 292 23.70 -9.05 -11.77
C SER A 292 23.38 -7.63 -12.25
N ALA A 293 23.83 -7.25 -13.45
CA ALA A 293 23.46 -5.99 -14.11
C ALA A 293 22.15 -6.08 -14.92
N GLY A 294 21.51 -7.26 -14.97
CA GLY A 294 20.25 -7.47 -15.69
C GLY A 294 20.44 -7.64 -17.20
N GLN A 295 21.67 -7.83 -17.65
CA GLN A 295 21.99 -8.07 -19.05
C GLN A 295 21.76 -9.55 -19.39
N LYS A 296 21.02 -9.78 -20.48
CA LYS A 296 20.71 -11.12 -20.99
C LYS A 296 22.01 -11.82 -21.41
N GLN A 297 22.22 -13.02 -20.92
CA GLN A 297 23.36 -13.86 -21.28
C GLN A 297 23.08 -14.63 -22.58
N SER A 298 24.12 -14.91 -23.37
CA SER A 298 24.02 -15.68 -24.63
C SER A 298 23.92 -17.20 -24.36
N THR A 299 22.97 -17.60 -23.53
CA THR A 299 22.70 -19.00 -23.17
C THR A 299 21.36 -19.46 -23.73
N LYS A 300 21.20 -20.78 -23.92
CA LYS A 300 19.90 -21.36 -24.30
C LYS A 300 18.83 -20.98 -23.27
N ALA A 301 17.63 -20.66 -23.75
CA ALA A 301 16.51 -20.34 -22.88
C ALA A 301 16.12 -21.54 -22.00
N ILE A 302 15.89 -21.28 -20.71
CA ILE A 302 15.34 -22.25 -19.77
C ILE A 302 13.86 -22.42 -20.11
N LYS A 303 13.43 -23.66 -20.36
CA LYS A 303 12.09 -23.96 -20.90
C LYS A 303 11.02 -23.87 -19.82
N ALA A 304 9.84 -23.37 -20.20
CA ALA A 304 8.61 -23.45 -19.42
C ALA A 304 8.35 -24.89 -18.96
N GLY A 305 7.89 -25.06 -17.72
CA GLY A 305 7.71 -26.35 -17.08
C GLY A 305 8.92 -26.83 -16.26
N SER A 306 10.13 -26.35 -16.57
CA SER A 306 11.35 -26.69 -15.82
C SER A 306 11.29 -26.18 -14.38
N TYR A 307 12.05 -26.79 -13.48
CA TYR A 307 12.22 -26.29 -12.12
C TYR A 307 13.62 -25.70 -11.94
N LEU A 308 13.70 -24.55 -11.28
CA LEU A 308 14.95 -23.92 -10.89
C LEU A 308 15.05 -23.83 -9.37
N THR A 309 16.20 -24.18 -8.82
CA THR A 309 16.55 -23.80 -7.46
C THR A 309 16.97 -22.33 -7.46
N VAL A 310 16.14 -21.48 -6.88
CA VAL A 310 16.41 -20.04 -6.73
C VAL A 310 16.84 -19.75 -5.29
N TYR A 311 17.61 -18.69 -5.08
CA TYR A 311 18.22 -18.34 -3.81
C TYR A 311 17.70 -16.98 -3.34
N GLY A 312 16.97 -16.99 -2.23
CA GLY A 312 16.35 -15.81 -1.65
C GLY A 312 15.15 -15.28 -2.45
N SER A 313 14.65 -14.13 -2.03
CA SER A 313 13.54 -13.44 -2.69
C SER A 313 13.97 -12.85 -4.04
N ALA A 314 13.01 -12.60 -4.92
CA ALA A 314 13.27 -11.89 -6.17
C ALA A 314 13.87 -10.50 -5.87
N VAL A 315 14.96 -10.17 -6.54
CA VAL A 315 15.65 -8.89 -6.47
C VAL A 315 15.26 -8.03 -7.67
N THR A 316 15.19 -6.73 -7.49
CA THR A 316 14.96 -5.79 -8.59
C THR A 316 16.29 -5.43 -9.23
N ILE A 317 16.43 -5.67 -10.54
CA ILE A 317 17.57 -5.25 -11.35
C ILE A 317 17.03 -4.36 -12.47
N GLY A 318 17.37 -3.07 -12.46
CA GLY A 318 16.68 -2.07 -13.29
C GLY A 318 15.18 -2.00 -12.98
N ASN A 319 14.33 -2.08 -14.00
CA ASN A 319 12.87 -2.03 -13.84
C ASN A 319 12.20 -3.41 -13.75
N SER A 320 12.98 -4.49 -13.67
CA SER A 320 12.47 -5.87 -13.67
C SER A 320 12.88 -6.61 -12.40
N LYS A 321 12.01 -7.51 -11.93
CA LYS A 321 12.30 -8.42 -10.82
C LYS A 321 12.92 -9.71 -11.35
N PHE A 322 13.91 -10.24 -10.63
CA PHE A 322 14.64 -11.45 -10.99
C PHE A 322 14.88 -12.33 -9.78
N TYR A 323 14.81 -13.64 -9.96
CA TYR A 323 15.31 -14.61 -8.99
C TYR A 323 16.76 -14.96 -9.32
N ARG A 324 17.63 -14.94 -8.31
CA ARG A 324 18.97 -15.52 -8.42
C ARG A 324 18.86 -17.03 -8.40
N TYR A 325 19.50 -17.74 -9.32
CA TYR A 325 19.52 -19.22 -9.34
C TYR A 325 20.93 -19.79 -9.47
N GLY A 326 21.94 -18.93 -9.35
CA GLY A 326 23.35 -19.30 -9.24
C GLY A 326 24.22 -18.04 -9.09
N THR A 327 25.52 -18.21 -8.96
CA THR A 327 26.48 -17.09 -8.94
C THR A 327 26.38 -16.30 -10.24
N ASN A 328 26.05 -15.02 -10.14
CA ASN A 328 25.82 -14.13 -11.27
C ASN A 328 24.77 -14.64 -12.30
N LYS A 329 23.83 -15.49 -11.87
CA LYS A 329 22.78 -16.07 -12.73
C LYS A 329 21.40 -15.74 -12.19
N TYR A 330 20.61 -15.07 -13.02
CA TYR A 330 19.30 -14.54 -12.69
C TYR A 330 18.26 -14.95 -13.74
N VAL A 331 17.01 -15.13 -13.31
CA VAL A 331 15.86 -15.45 -14.17
C VAL A 331 14.73 -14.47 -13.86
N LYS A 332 13.94 -14.02 -14.83
CA LYS A 332 12.89 -13.04 -14.55
C LYS A 332 11.80 -13.62 -13.65
N ALA A 333 11.40 -12.86 -12.64
CA ALA A 333 10.38 -13.26 -11.68
C ALA A 333 8.98 -13.33 -12.33
N ASP A 334 8.71 -12.54 -13.38
CA ASP A 334 7.45 -12.61 -14.14
C ASP A 334 7.18 -13.99 -14.76
N SER A 335 8.25 -14.76 -14.99
CA SER A 335 8.23 -16.11 -15.55
C SER A 335 8.05 -17.17 -14.46
N ILE A 336 7.96 -16.78 -13.19
CA ILE A 336 7.79 -17.66 -12.03
C ILE A 336 6.53 -17.27 -11.24
N ASP A 337 6.44 -16.03 -10.77
CA ASP A 337 5.37 -15.56 -9.88
C ASP A 337 4.16 -15.02 -10.66
N GLY A 338 4.41 -14.50 -11.87
CA GLY A 338 3.39 -13.93 -12.74
C GLY A 338 2.79 -12.63 -12.19
N THR A 339 1.65 -12.24 -12.73
CA THR A 339 0.92 -11.02 -12.34
C THR A 339 -0.57 -11.30 -12.41
N VAL A 340 -1.29 -11.00 -11.33
CA VAL A 340 -2.74 -11.17 -11.31
C VAL A 340 -3.42 -10.18 -12.26
N LYS A 341 -4.31 -10.68 -13.11
CA LYS A 341 -5.11 -9.89 -14.05
C LYS A 341 -6.59 -10.25 -13.91
N THR A 342 -7.46 -9.25 -13.94
CA THR A 342 -8.91 -9.44 -13.88
C THR A 342 -9.48 -9.66 -15.28
N LEU A 343 -10.42 -10.59 -15.42
CA LEU A 343 -11.14 -10.82 -16.67
C LEU A 343 -12.27 -9.79 -16.88
N LYS A 344 -12.35 -9.19 -18.08
CA LYS A 344 -13.48 -8.33 -18.52
C LYS A 344 -14.57 -9.09 -19.27
N HIS A 345 -14.27 -10.31 -19.74
CA HIS A 345 -15.21 -11.24 -20.37
C HIS A 345 -15.01 -12.65 -19.83
N ASN A 346 -16.01 -13.52 -19.99
CA ASN A 346 -15.82 -14.95 -19.79
C ASN A 346 -14.72 -15.47 -20.72
N ALA A 347 -13.90 -16.39 -20.24
CA ALA A 347 -12.68 -16.80 -20.92
C ALA A 347 -12.49 -18.31 -20.92
N TYR A 348 -12.34 -18.86 -22.13
CA TYR A 348 -11.90 -20.24 -22.33
C TYR A 348 -10.38 -20.38 -22.14
N VAL A 349 -9.96 -21.60 -21.78
CA VAL A 349 -8.57 -21.99 -21.64
C VAL A 349 -8.10 -22.74 -22.88
N TYR A 350 -6.88 -22.47 -23.32
CA TYR A 350 -6.27 -22.99 -24.55
C TYR A 350 -4.92 -23.64 -24.27
N SER A 351 -4.50 -24.57 -25.12
CA SER A 351 -3.17 -25.18 -25.09
C SER A 351 -2.14 -24.30 -25.82
N ALA A 352 -0.85 -24.66 -25.72
CA ALA A 352 0.22 -24.01 -26.47
C ALA A 352 0.02 -24.08 -28.00
N ALA A 353 -0.68 -25.10 -28.50
CA ALA A 353 -1.05 -25.24 -29.91
C ALA A 353 -2.27 -24.38 -30.32
N GLY A 354 -2.89 -23.68 -29.37
CA GLY A 354 -4.04 -22.80 -29.60
C GLY A 354 -5.39 -23.52 -29.66
N SER A 355 -5.44 -24.81 -29.33
CA SER A 355 -6.68 -25.58 -29.24
C SER A 355 -7.36 -25.33 -27.89
N ARG A 356 -8.69 -25.19 -27.87
CA ARG A 356 -9.47 -25.03 -26.62
C ARG A 356 -9.39 -26.34 -25.82
N ILE A 357 -9.02 -26.24 -24.54
CA ILE A 357 -9.02 -27.38 -23.61
C ILE A 357 -10.41 -27.45 -22.99
N LYS A 358 -11.25 -28.40 -23.43
CA LYS A 358 -12.66 -28.49 -23.00
C LYS A 358 -12.82 -28.94 -21.54
N THR A 359 -11.87 -29.72 -21.03
CA THR A 359 -11.83 -30.19 -19.63
C THR A 359 -11.50 -29.07 -18.64
N GLU A 360 -10.93 -27.96 -19.10
CA GLU A 360 -10.68 -26.80 -18.26
C GLU A 360 -11.93 -25.92 -18.14
N ALA A 361 -12.33 -25.64 -16.90
CA ALA A 361 -13.48 -24.80 -16.61
C ALA A 361 -13.36 -23.41 -17.26
N THR A 362 -14.47 -22.87 -17.75
CA THR A 362 -14.50 -21.49 -18.26
C THR A 362 -14.26 -20.52 -17.10
N ARG A 363 -13.25 -19.66 -17.22
CA ARG A 363 -12.98 -18.61 -16.22
C ARG A 363 -13.99 -17.49 -16.42
N LYS A 364 -14.71 -17.10 -15.37
CA LYS A 364 -15.83 -16.15 -15.48
C LYS A 364 -15.33 -14.70 -15.51
N LYS A 365 -16.13 -13.80 -16.09
CA LYS A 365 -15.90 -12.35 -16.01
C LYS A 365 -15.74 -11.94 -14.55
N GLY A 366 -14.80 -11.04 -14.27
CA GLY A 366 -14.45 -10.60 -12.92
C GLY A 366 -13.47 -11.51 -12.19
N THR A 367 -13.24 -12.76 -12.66
CA THR A 367 -12.24 -13.64 -12.05
C THR A 367 -10.84 -13.05 -12.18
N ARG A 368 -10.08 -13.10 -11.09
CA ARG A 368 -8.66 -12.79 -11.01
C ARG A 368 -7.86 -14.01 -11.43
N VAL A 369 -7.03 -13.89 -12.46
CA VAL A 369 -6.20 -14.98 -12.99
C VAL A 369 -4.75 -14.53 -13.05
N THR A 370 -3.84 -15.32 -12.49
CA THR A 370 -2.40 -15.06 -12.59
C THR A 370 -1.92 -15.32 -14.01
N ALA A 371 -1.30 -14.30 -14.61
CA ALA A 371 -0.71 -14.36 -15.94
C ALA A 371 0.81 -14.29 -15.84
N TYR A 372 1.50 -15.25 -16.45
CA TYR A 372 2.95 -15.37 -16.38
C TYR A 372 3.62 -14.75 -17.61
N GLY A 373 4.53 -13.81 -17.37
CA GLY A 373 5.27 -13.07 -18.38
C GLY A 373 4.41 -12.22 -19.32
N SER A 374 5.02 -11.81 -20.43
CA SER A 374 4.33 -11.08 -21.51
C SER A 374 3.45 -11.99 -22.37
N ALA A 375 2.44 -11.40 -23.01
CA ALA A 375 1.54 -12.13 -23.90
C ALA A 375 2.28 -12.72 -25.11
N VAL A 376 1.93 -13.94 -25.49
CA VAL A 376 2.43 -14.60 -26.71
C VAL A 376 1.42 -14.61 -27.83
N THR A 377 1.93 -14.62 -29.05
CA THR A 377 1.12 -14.86 -30.23
C THR A 377 0.97 -16.37 -30.44
N ILE A 378 -0.26 -16.87 -30.48
CA ILE A 378 -0.61 -18.25 -30.86
C ILE A 378 -1.64 -18.12 -31.98
N LYS A 379 -1.35 -18.67 -33.17
CA LYS A 379 -2.25 -18.58 -34.35
C LYS A 379 -2.79 -17.16 -34.59
N GLY A 380 -1.89 -16.16 -34.61
CA GLY A 380 -2.22 -14.75 -34.87
C GLY A 380 -2.89 -13.98 -33.72
N LYS A 381 -3.27 -14.63 -32.61
CA LYS A 381 -3.94 -13.97 -31.47
C LYS A 381 -3.02 -13.91 -30.25
N LYS A 382 -3.20 -12.89 -29.40
CA LYS A 382 -2.41 -12.71 -28.17
C LYS A 382 -3.02 -13.48 -27.00
N TYR A 383 -2.19 -14.18 -26.23
CA TYR A 383 -2.58 -14.98 -25.07
C TYR A 383 -1.63 -14.75 -23.90
N TYR A 384 -2.15 -14.75 -22.68
CA TYR A 384 -1.35 -14.90 -21.48
C TYR A 384 -1.32 -16.36 -21.07
N MET A 385 -0.16 -16.84 -20.64
CA MET A 385 -0.07 -18.14 -19.99
C MET A 385 -0.54 -18.01 -18.55
N ILE A 386 -1.39 -18.92 -18.10
CA ILE A 386 -2.06 -18.85 -16.80
C ILE A 386 -1.72 -20.00 -15.85
N GLY A 387 -0.83 -20.90 -16.28
CA GLY A 387 -0.34 -22.02 -15.47
C GLY A 387 -0.21 -23.30 -16.27
N PHE A 388 -0.30 -24.42 -15.59
CA PHE A 388 -0.25 -25.77 -16.15
C PHE A 388 -1.37 -26.64 -15.57
N SER A 389 -1.87 -27.57 -16.38
CA SER A 389 -2.65 -28.72 -15.94
C SER A 389 -1.80 -29.97 -16.24
N GLY A 390 -1.20 -30.55 -15.20
CA GLY A 390 -0.10 -31.50 -15.35
C GLY A 390 1.08 -30.93 -16.14
N ASN A 391 1.35 -31.51 -17.31
CA ASN A 391 2.39 -31.06 -18.26
C ASN A 391 1.86 -30.12 -19.36
N THR A 392 0.54 -29.89 -19.42
CA THR A 392 -0.09 -29.05 -20.44
C THR A 392 -0.10 -27.59 -20.01
N ALA A 393 0.60 -26.73 -20.74
CA ALA A 393 0.57 -25.29 -20.52
C ALA A 393 -0.80 -24.69 -20.88
N LEU A 394 -1.32 -23.87 -19.98
CA LEU A 394 -2.65 -23.27 -20.07
C LEU A 394 -2.57 -21.80 -20.47
N TYR A 395 -3.43 -21.37 -21.38
CA TYR A 395 -3.46 -20.02 -21.91
C TYR A 395 -4.87 -19.43 -21.94
N VAL A 396 -4.96 -18.11 -21.73
CA VAL A 396 -6.19 -17.34 -21.92
C VAL A 396 -5.91 -16.19 -22.86
N LYS A 397 -6.85 -15.91 -23.79
CA LYS A 397 -6.75 -14.79 -24.73
C LYS A 397 -6.55 -13.47 -23.97
N ALA A 398 -5.52 -12.72 -24.35
CA ALA A 398 -5.16 -11.45 -23.70
C ALA A 398 -6.31 -10.43 -23.76
N GLY A 399 -7.08 -10.43 -24.85
CA GLY A 399 -8.26 -9.58 -25.02
C GLY A 399 -9.40 -9.85 -24.04
N ASN A 400 -9.39 -10.94 -23.29
CA ASN A 400 -10.38 -11.22 -22.24
C ASN A 400 -10.05 -10.55 -20.90
N PHE A 401 -8.85 -10.00 -20.75
CA PHE A 401 -8.43 -9.32 -19.53
C PHE A 401 -8.75 -7.83 -19.58
N VAL A 402 -8.99 -7.24 -18.41
CA VAL A 402 -8.95 -5.79 -18.21
C VAL A 402 -7.55 -5.32 -18.65
N ALA A 403 -7.51 -4.31 -19.52
CA ALA A 403 -6.25 -3.72 -19.92
C ALA A 403 -5.55 -3.17 -18.66
N ARG A 404 -4.28 -3.53 -18.46
CA ARG A 404 -3.50 -2.98 -17.35
C ARG A 404 -3.30 -1.50 -17.62
N GLU A 405 -3.94 -0.65 -16.83
CA GLU A 405 -3.75 0.79 -16.89
C GLU A 405 -2.48 1.13 -16.12
N VAL A 406 -1.36 1.27 -16.82
CA VAL A 406 -0.13 1.74 -16.20
C VAL A 406 -0.28 3.24 -15.98
N GLY A 407 -0.39 3.64 -14.71
CA GLY A 407 -0.42 5.04 -14.31
C GLY A 407 0.95 5.68 -14.45
N MET A 408 1.03 6.81 -15.15
CA MET A 408 2.21 7.65 -15.27
C MET A 408 1.99 8.95 -14.53
N LYS A 409 2.87 9.27 -13.57
CA LYS A 409 2.80 10.55 -12.85
C LYS A 409 3.33 11.66 -13.76
N LYS A 410 2.45 12.59 -14.15
CA LYS A 410 2.77 13.73 -15.02
C LYS A 410 2.57 15.03 -14.25
N ARG A 411 3.53 15.95 -14.36
CA ARG A 411 3.42 17.28 -13.76
C ARG A 411 2.46 18.12 -14.60
N LEU A 412 1.48 18.72 -13.94
CA LEU A 412 0.57 19.66 -14.56
C LEU A 412 1.30 20.98 -14.75
N MET A 413 1.42 21.39 -16.00
CA MET A 413 2.09 22.62 -16.40
C MET A 413 1.13 23.80 -16.27
N ARG A 414 -0.19 23.59 -16.40
CA ARG A 414 -1.18 24.65 -16.20
C ARG A 414 -2.25 24.26 -15.21
N ASN A 415 -2.94 25.28 -14.71
CA ASN A 415 -4.23 25.08 -14.07
C ASN A 415 -5.15 24.42 -15.10
N THR A 416 -5.64 23.23 -14.80
CA THR A 416 -6.51 22.47 -15.72
C THR A 416 -7.76 22.01 -15.00
N TYR A 417 -8.84 21.90 -15.76
CA TYR A 417 -10.12 21.37 -15.29
C TYR A 417 -10.24 19.89 -15.62
N THR A 418 -11.19 19.26 -14.95
CA THR A 418 -11.65 17.91 -15.28
C THR A 418 -12.66 17.97 -16.43
N TYR A 419 -12.56 17.02 -17.34
CA TYR A 419 -13.49 16.81 -18.44
C TYR A 419 -14.05 15.39 -18.37
N ASN A 420 -15.27 15.18 -18.86
CA ASN A 420 -15.86 13.86 -19.01
C ASN A 420 -15.51 13.22 -20.37
N GLY A 421 -15.98 12.01 -20.63
CA GLY A 421 -15.74 11.26 -21.87
C GLY A 421 -16.36 11.88 -23.13
N ARG A 422 -17.19 12.92 -22.98
CA ARG A 422 -17.71 13.75 -24.08
C ARG A 422 -16.90 15.04 -24.28
N GLY A 423 -15.83 15.24 -23.52
CA GLY A 423 -14.99 16.45 -23.59
C GLY A 423 -15.64 17.66 -22.91
N GLN A 424 -16.72 17.47 -22.16
CA GLN A 424 -17.41 18.54 -21.44
C GLN A 424 -16.74 18.77 -20.09
N LYS A 425 -16.58 20.05 -19.73
CA LYS A 425 -15.97 20.46 -18.45
C LYS A 425 -16.87 20.06 -17.29
N VAL A 426 -16.30 19.36 -16.29
CA VAL A 426 -16.99 18.97 -15.07
C VAL A 426 -16.76 20.05 -14.01
N THR A 427 -17.75 20.92 -13.80
CA THR A 427 -17.65 22.11 -12.92
C THR A 427 -17.68 21.77 -11.43
N SER A 428 -18.25 20.62 -11.05
CA SER A 428 -18.31 20.14 -9.66
C SER A 428 -16.96 19.68 -9.11
N ILE A 429 -15.94 19.50 -9.95
CA ILE A 429 -14.60 19.11 -9.54
C ILE A 429 -13.70 20.34 -9.59
N ALA A 430 -13.06 20.66 -8.46
CA ALA A 430 -12.12 21.75 -8.36
C ALA A 430 -10.99 21.63 -9.40
N LYS A 431 -10.55 22.76 -9.96
CA LYS A 431 -9.45 22.78 -10.92
C LYS A 431 -8.15 22.31 -10.27
N PHE A 432 -7.38 21.51 -10.99
CA PHE A 432 -6.02 21.17 -10.59
C PHE A 432 -5.12 22.39 -10.77
N LYS A 433 -4.17 22.56 -9.84
CA LYS A 433 -3.22 23.68 -9.86
C LYS A 433 -1.98 23.35 -10.67
N ALA A 434 -1.47 24.33 -11.42
CA ALA A 434 -0.17 24.22 -12.07
C ALA A 434 0.92 23.87 -11.05
N GLY A 435 1.87 23.04 -11.43
CA GLY A 435 2.96 22.54 -10.60
C GLY A 435 2.64 21.25 -9.85
N SER A 436 1.36 20.90 -9.64
CA SER A 436 0.95 19.63 -9.02
C SER A 436 1.21 18.44 -9.95
N TYR A 437 1.26 17.24 -9.38
CA TYR A 437 1.42 16.01 -10.15
C TYR A 437 0.11 15.23 -10.20
N LEU A 438 -0.21 14.70 -11.37
CA LEU A 438 -1.38 13.88 -11.61
C LEU A 438 -0.96 12.54 -12.22
N THR A 439 -1.46 11.45 -11.66
CA THR A 439 -1.31 10.12 -12.28
C THR A 439 -2.31 10.01 -13.42
N VAL A 440 -1.81 9.85 -14.64
CA VAL A 440 -2.64 9.65 -15.84
C VAL A 440 -2.45 8.24 -16.39
N TYR A 441 -3.41 7.74 -17.16
CA TYR A 441 -3.43 6.35 -17.62
C TYR A 441 -3.46 6.29 -19.15
N GLY A 442 -2.52 5.54 -19.72
CA GLY A 442 -2.39 5.34 -21.16
C GLY A 442 -1.90 6.56 -21.94
N SER A 443 -2.00 6.49 -23.26
CA SER A 443 -1.70 7.60 -24.17
C SER A 443 -2.83 8.63 -24.18
N ALA A 444 -2.53 9.87 -24.57
CA ALA A 444 -3.57 10.88 -24.74
C ALA A 444 -4.60 10.44 -25.80
N VAL A 445 -5.87 10.57 -25.47
CA VAL A 445 -7.00 10.28 -26.35
C VAL A 445 -7.54 11.58 -26.94
N THR A 446 -8.00 11.54 -28.18
CA THR A 446 -8.64 12.69 -28.82
C THR A 446 -10.15 12.61 -28.58
N ILE A 447 -10.73 13.67 -28.01
CA ILE A 447 -12.18 13.84 -27.85
C ILE A 447 -12.55 15.13 -28.59
N GLY A 448 -13.32 15.02 -29.68
CA GLY A 448 -13.48 16.11 -30.65
C GLY A 448 -12.12 16.46 -31.28
N ASN A 449 -11.74 17.75 -31.26
CA ASN A 449 -10.45 18.21 -31.80
C ASN A 449 -9.36 18.42 -30.72
N THR A 450 -9.62 17.97 -29.49
CA THR A 450 -8.70 18.21 -28.35
C THR A 450 -8.17 16.89 -27.80
N LYS A 451 -6.87 16.86 -27.48
CA LYS A 451 -6.22 15.72 -26.82
C LYS A 451 -6.37 15.80 -25.30
N PHE A 452 -6.62 14.67 -24.67
CA PHE A 452 -6.82 14.53 -23.24
C PHE A 452 -6.07 13.33 -22.67
N TYR A 453 -5.56 13.46 -21.45
CA TYR A 453 -5.16 12.32 -20.63
C TYR A 453 -6.27 11.92 -19.69
N ARG A 454 -6.56 10.62 -19.63
CA ARG A 454 -7.43 10.06 -18.59
C ARG A 454 -6.67 9.99 -17.27
N TYR A 455 -7.30 10.34 -16.16
CA TYR A 455 -6.73 10.18 -14.82
C TYR A 455 -7.69 9.44 -13.85
N GLY A 456 -8.85 9.04 -14.34
CA GLY A 456 -9.79 8.17 -13.63
C GLY A 456 -10.97 7.78 -14.53
N THR A 457 -11.88 6.96 -14.02
CA THR A 457 -13.09 6.56 -14.75
C THR A 457 -13.89 7.79 -15.16
N ASN A 458 -14.09 7.98 -16.46
CA ASN A 458 -14.79 9.12 -17.04
C ASN A 458 -14.23 10.51 -16.62
N LYS A 459 -12.93 10.58 -16.31
CA LYS A 459 -12.25 11.79 -15.83
C LYS A 459 -10.97 12.05 -16.63
N TYR A 460 -10.92 13.22 -17.24
CA TYR A 460 -9.89 13.60 -18.21
C TYR A 460 -9.32 14.99 -17.90
N VAL A 461 -8.06 15.24 -18.27
CA VAL A 461 -7.43 16.57 -18.29
C VAL A 461 -6.85 16.83 -19.68
N LYS A 462 -6.82 18.10 -20.12
CA LYS A 462 -6.27 18.43 -21.45
C LYS A 462 -4.78 18.10 -21.51
N ALA A 463 -4.35 17.49 -22.62
CA ALA A 463 -2.96 17.11 -22.83
C ALA A 463 -2.03 18.32 -23.01
N ASP A 464 -2.54 19.45 -23.51
CA ASP A 464 -1.80 20.71 -23.64
C ASP A 464 -1.25 21.25 -22.31
N SER A 465 -1.90 20.87 -21.20
CA SER A 465 -1.56 21.22 -19.83
C SER A 465 -0.49 20.29 -19.25
N ILE A 466 -0.01 19.32 -20.02
CA ILE A 466 1.00 18.34 -19.63
C ILE A 466 2.14 18.27 -20.66
N ASP A 467 1.81 18.03 -21.93
CA ASP A 467 2.80 17.76 -22.99
C ASP A 467 3.25 19.04 -23.70
N GLY A 468 2.38 20.05 -23.73
CA GLY A 468 2.64 21.32 -24.41
C GLY A 468 2.78 21.19 -25.93
N THR A 469 3.32 22.22 -26.55
CA THR A 469 3.56 22.32 -28.00
C THR A 469 4.94 22.92 -28.22
N VAL A 470 5.77 22.27 -29.03
CA VAL A 470 7.10 22.80 -29.37
C VAL A 470 6.93 24.01 -30.27
N LYS A 471 7.58 25.12 -29.90
CA LYS A 471 7.66 26.35 -30.68
C LYS A 471 9.13 26.73 -30.86
N THR A 472 9.47 27.35 -31.98
CA THR A 472 10.84 27.80 -32.27
C THR A 472 10.96 29.28 -31.96
N LEU A 473 12.05 29.69 -31.31
CA LEU A 473 12.29 31.11 -31.04
C LEU A 473 12.80 31.86 -32.28
N LYS A 474 12.26 33.05 -32.56
CA LYS A 474 12.74 34.00 -33.58
C LYS A 474 13.77 35.00 -33.05
N HIS A 475 13.84 35.17 -31.74
CA HIS A 475 14.78 36.07 -31.05
C HIS A 475 15.35 35.41 -29.80
N ASN A 476 16.45 35.97 -29.28
CA ASN A 476 16.94 35.61 -27.95
C ASN A 476 15.88 35.96 -26.90
N ALA A 477 15.63 35.07 -25.94
CA ALA A 477 14.52 35.17 -25.01
C ALA A 477 14.98 35.00 -23.56
N TYR A 478 14.67 36.01 -22.73
CA TYR A 478 14.82 35.93 -21.27
C TYR A 478 13.66 35.18 -20.62
N VAL A 479 13.95 34.52 -19.50
CA VAL A 479 12.96 33.77 -18.69
C VAL A 479 12.37 34.67 -17.61
N TYR A 480 11.06 34.58 -17.42
CA TYR A 480 10.28 35.39 -16.49
C TYR A 480 9.50 34.50 -15.50
N SER A 481 9.22 35.04 -14.31
CA SER A 481 8.33 34.41 -13.33
C SER A 481 6.86 34.72 -13.61
N ALA A 482 5.95 34.07 -12.87
CA ALA A 482 4.52 34.37 -12.92
C ALA A 482 4.19 35.83 -12.53
N ALA A 483 5.06 36.50 -11.77
CA ALA A 483 4.93 37.92 -11.41
C ALA A 483 5.46 38.87 -12.50
N GLY A 484 5.99 38.34 -13.61
CA GLY A 484 6.53 39.12 -14.72
C GLY A 484 7.95 39.65 -14.49
N SER A 485 8.60 39.25 -13.40
CA SER A 485 10.01 39.62 -13.12
C SER A 485 10.95 38.69 -13.88
N ARG A 486 12.02 39.23 -14.45
CA ARG A 486 13.07 38.43 -15.12
C ARG A 486 13.80 37.57 -14.07
N ILE A 487 13.91 36.27 -14.34
CA ILE A 487 14.66 35.34 -13.49
C ILE A 487 16.09 35.30 -14.01
N LYS A 488 17.01 36.03 -13.36
CA LYS A 488 18.40 36.18 -13.83
C LYS A 488 19.23 34.89 -13.75
N THR A 489 18.88 33.99 -12.82
CA THR A 489 19.53 32.67 -12.65
C THR A 489 19.18 31.67 -13.75
N GLU A 490 18.12 31.93 -14.52
CA GLU A 490 17.75 31.10 -15.66
C GLU A 490 18.47 31.56 -16.93
N ALA A 491 19.11 30.63 -17.63
CA ALA A 491 19.86 30.92 -18.85
C ALA A 491 18.97 31.56 -19.94
N THR A 492 19.53 32.50 -20.70
CA THR A 492 18.83 33.07 -21.87
C THR A 492 18.68 31.99 -22.93
N ARG A 493 17.45 31.80 -23.44
CA ARG A 493 17.21 30.87 -24.55
C ARG A 493 17.57 31.57 -25.86
N LYS A 494 18.43 30.95 -26.67
CA LYS A 494 18.96 31.59 -27.90
C LYS A 494 17.97 31.49 -29.05
N LYS A 495 18.09 32.39 -30.03
CA LYS A 495 17.36 32.34 -31.31
C LYS A 495 17.48 30.93 -31.92
N TRP A 496 16.42 30.47 -32.58
CA TRP A 496 16.27 29.13 -33.16
C TRP A 496 16.16 27.97 -32.16
N THR A 497 16.25 28.23 -30.86
CA THR A 497 16.01 27.20 -29.85
C THR A 497 14.54 26.75 -29.91
N ARG A 498 14.34 25.43 -29.95
CA ARG A 498 13.02 24.79 -29.83
C ARG A 498 12.65 24.71 -28.35
N VAL A 499 11.51 25.29 -27.98
CA VAL A 499 11.02 25.34 -26.60
C VAL A 499 9.59 24.83 -26.55
N THR A 500 9.31 23.94 -25.60
CA THR A 500 7.94 23.46 -25.34
C THR A 500 7.15 24.53 -24.59
N ALA A 501 6.07 25.02 -25.20
CA ALA A 501 5.11 25.94 -24.61
C ALA A 501 3.85 25.20 -24.16
N TYR A 502 3.41 25.41 -22.93
CA TYR A 502 2.27 24.70 -22.34
C TYR A 502 1.00 25.55 -22.38
N GLY A 503 -0.01 25.09 -23.12
CA GLY A 503 -1.29 25.78 -23.34
C GLY A 503 -1.17 27.15 -24.04
N SER A 504 -2.26 27.92 -24.01
CA SER A 504 -2.33 29.26 -24.64
C SER A 504 -1.52 30.32 -23.89
N ALA A 505 -1.11 31.39 -24.57
CA ALA A 505 -0.40 32.50 -23.94
C ALA A 505 -1.26 33.17 -22.86
N VAL A 506 -0.63 33.55 -21.75
CA VAL A 506 -1.24 34.30 -20.63
C VAL A 506 -0.78 35.74 -20.63
N THR A 507 -1.62 36.66 -20.16
CA THR A 507 -1.23 38.07 -19.97
C THR A 507 -0.58 38.24 -18.61
N ILE A 508 0.63 38.77 -18.57
CA ILE A 508 1.36 39.14 -17.34
C ILE A 508 1.81 40.60 -17.53
N LYS A 509 1.36 41.51 -16.67
CA LYS A 509 1.69 42.95 -16.76
C LYS A 509 1.50 43.52 -18.18
N GLY A 510 0.34 43.26 -18.78
CA GLY A 510 -0.04 43.76 -20.12
C GLY A 510 0.63 43.06 -21.31
N LYS A 511 1.61 42.16 -21.11
CA LYS A 511 2.30 41.45 -22.19
C LYS A 511 1.92 39.97 -22.22
N LYS A 512 1.96 39.34 -23.40
CA LYS A 512 1.63 37.92 -23.58
C LYS A 512 2.86 37.03 -23.35
N TYR A 513 2.68 35.92 -22.65
CA TYR A 513 3.72 34.95 -22.30
C TYR A 513 3.25 33.52 -22.47
N TYR A 514 4.13 32.64 -22.94
CA TYR A 514 3.93 31.19 -22.85
C TYR A 514 4.63 30.64 -21.63
N MET A 515 3.97 29.73 -20.91
CA MET A 515 4.64 28.97 -19.86
C MET A 515 5.50 27.89 -20.51
N ILE A 516 6.75 27.76 -20.05
CA ILE A 516 7.74 26.85 -20.65
C ILE A 516 8.25 25.77 -19.69
N GLY A 517 7.78 25.78 -18.43
CA GLY A 517 8.09 24.75 -17.45
C GLY A 517 8.22 25.31 -16.05
N PHE A 518 9.01 24.62 -15.22
CA PHE A 518 9.27 24.97 -13.83
C PHE A 518 10.75 24.81 -13.50
N SER A 519 11.27 25.69 -12.65
CA SER A 519 12.54 25.54 -11.93
C SER A 519 12.21 25.35 -10.44
N GLY A 520 12.36 24.12 -9.93
CA GLY A 520 11.79 23.74 -8.64
C GLY A 520 10.27 23.97 -8.60
N ASN A 521 9.81 24.88 -7.72
CA ASN A 521 8.41 25.30 -7.60
C ASN A 521 8.07 26.59 -8.38
N THR A 522 9.06 27.22 -9.02
CA THR A 522 8.88 28.48 -9.73
C THR A 522 8.46 28.22 -11.18
N ALA A 523 7.29 28.73 -11.59
CA ALA A 523 6.83 28.64 -12.97
C ALA A 523 7.64 29.59 -13.88
N LEU A 524 8.05 29.08 -15.04
CA LEU A 524 8.91 29.77 -16.00
C LEU A 524 8.13 30.18 -17.25
N TYR A 525 8.36 31.40 -17.72
CA TYR A 525 7.65 31.99 -18.85
C TYR A 525 8.61 32.64 -19.85
N LEU A 526 8.26 32.59 -21.13
CA LEU A 526 8.88 33.37 -22.21
C LEU A 526 7.83 34.28 -22.85
N LYS A 527 8.23 35.48 -23.28
CA LYS A 527 7.33 36.39 -24.02
C LYS A 527 6.87 35.73 -25.32
N ALA A 528 5.58 35.85 -25.62
CA ALA A 528 4.98 35.25 -26.80
C ALA A 528 5.55 35.81 -28.11
N GLY A 529 5.90 37.10 -28.14
CA GLY A 529 6.52 37.75 -29.31
C GLY A 529 7.93 37.26 -29.65
N ASN A 530 8.53 36.39 -28.83
CA ASN A 530 9.84 35.80 -29.15
C ASN A 530 9.72 34.53 -30.03
N PHE A 531 8.50 34.06 -30.32
CA PHE A 531 8.22 32.82 -31.06
C PHE A 531 7.76 33.06 -32.51
#